data_AF-A0A1U8P711-F1
#
_entry.id   AF-A0A1U8P711-F1
#
_cell.length_a   1.000
_cell.length_b   1.000
_cell.length_c   1.000
_cell.angle_alpha   90.00
_cell.angle_beta   90.00
_cell.angle_gamma   90.00
#
_symmetry.space_group_name_H-M   'P 1'
#
loop_
_entity.id
_entity.type
_entity.pdbx_description
1 polymer ?
#
loop_
_entity_poly.entity_id
_entity_poly.type
_entity_poly.pdbx_seq_one_letter_code
_entity_poly.pdbx_strand_id
1 'polypeptide(L)'
;MRKESGSGCPPPHAGTVGFDRGQGAAQRPKGCRCQMRGNLHVGRTRSPEDEVHAVPSQTHEHQAFSWSHPFPCPRQDLLAHRSWVHEFCRMIPHKTKRGAAALARLKAYEGIPAPFDKIKRMVIPDALKVLRLQKGHKYCLLGRLSSEVGWNHYDTIRELEKKRKERAQVSYERKKQLNKLRVKAEKTAEEKLGSQLDLLDPVKY
;
A
#
# COMPACT_ATOMS: atom_id res chain seq x y z
N MET A 1 -42.12 14.94 51.10
CA MET A 1 -40.65 14.81 51.26
C MET A 1 -40.10 13.89 50.16
N ARG A 2 -39.67 14.47 49.04
CA ARG A 2 -38.78 13.84 48.06
C ARG A 2 -37.80 14.93 47.62
N LYS A 3 -36.52 14.70 47.90
CA LYS A 3 -35.42 15.60 47.54
C LYS A 3 -35.14 15.44 46.05
N GLU A 4 -35.30 16.51 45.30
CA GLU A 4 -34.63 16.65 44.00
C GLU A 4 -33.25 17.26 44.26
N SER A 5 -32.21 16.48 43.98
CA SER A 5 -30.82 16.96 43.96
C SER A 5 -30.27 16.75 42.55
N GLY A 6 -30.54 17.70 41.66
CA GLY A 6 -29.78 17.87 40.43
C GLY A 6 -28.39 18.38 40.77
N SER A 7 -27.36 17.63 40.41
CA SER A 7 -25.97 18.13 40.39
C SER A 7 -25.55 18.25 38.93
N GLY A 8 -25.30 19.50 38.53
CA GLY A 8 -25.01 19.90 37.17
C GLY A 8 -23.58 19.59 36.74
N CYS A 9 -23.42 19.37 35.45
CA CYS A 9 -22.12 19.32 34.77
C CYS A 9 -21.40 20.67 34.88
N PRO A 10 -20.09 20.70 35.17
CA PRO A 10 -19.33 21.95 35.17
C PRO A 10 -19.05 22.45 33.74
N PRO A 11 -19.05 23.77 33.50
CA PRO A 11 -18.79 24.34 32.18
C PRO A 11 -17.31 24.27 31.79
N PRO A 12 -16.97 24.11 30.49
CA PRO A 12 -15.59 24.18 30.04
C PRO A 12 -15.09 25.63 30.10
N HIS A 13 -13.96 25.82 30.79
CA HIS A 13 -13.29 27.10 30.94
C HIS A 13 -12.97 27.73 29.58
N ALA A 14 -13.31 29.02 29.48
CA ALA A 14 -12.93 29.92 28.40
C ALA A 14 -11.40 30.07 28.33
N GLY A 15 -10.81 29.57 27.24
CA GLY A 15 -9.44 29.89 26.82
C GLY A 15 -9.50 30.76 25.57
N THR A 16 -9.03 32.00 25.71
CA THR A 16 -9.09 33.08 24.73
C THR A 16 -8.40 32.70 23.41
N VAL A 17 -9.08 33.00 22.30
CA VAL A 17 -8.56 32.86 20.93
C VAL A 17 -7.56 33.99 20.68
N GLY A 18 -6.26 33.71 20.82
CA GLY A 18 -5.18 34.60 20.42
C GLY A 18 -4.59 34.14 19.08
N PHE A 19 -5.07 34.74 17.99
CA PHE A 19 -4.43 34.63 16.67
C PHE A 19 -3.19 35.54 16.66
N ASP A 20 -2.01 35.01 16.97
CA ASP A 20 -0.77 35.75 16.74
C ASP A 20 -0.45 35.77 15.25
N ARG A 21 -0.86 36.85 14.58
CA ARG A 21 -0.38 37.22 13.26
C ARG A 21 1.03 37.77 13.39
N GLY A 22 1.99 37.04 12.84
CA GLY A 22 3.20 37.61 12.29
C GLY A 22 4.43 37.49 13.17
N GLN A 23 5.24 36.46 12.89
CA GLN A 23 6.69 36.64 12.92
C GLN A 23 7.25 36.15 11.59
N GLY A 24 8.10 37.00 11.01
CA GLY A 24 8.41 37.04 9.58
C GLY A 24 9.19 35.85 9.04
N ALA A 25 9.27 35.84 7.71
CA ALA A 25 10.13 34.97 6.94
C ALA A 25 11.55 34.97 7.51
N ALA A 26 12.12 33.78 7.76
CA ALA A 26 13.51 33.63 8.10
C ALA A 26 14.37 34.30 7.01
N GLN A 27 15.05 35.39 7.39
CA GLN A 27 15.94 36.10 6.49
C GLN A 27 17.11 35.16 6.14
N ARG A 28 17.22 34.84 4.85
CA ARG A 28 18.32 34.05 4.30
C ARG A 28 19.63 34.82 4.50
N PRO A 29 20.63 34.28 5.22
CA PRO A 29 21.90 34.97 5.39
C PRO A 29 22.58 35.15 4.03
N LYS A 30 22.84 36.41 3.68
CA LYS A 30 23.65 36.81 2.51
C LYS A 30 25.11 36.53 2.84
N GLY A 31 25.75 35.57 2.17
CA GLY A 31 27.19 35.40 2.26
C GLY A 31 27.74 33.97 2.30
N CYS A 32 26.92 32.92 2.38
CA CYS A 32 27.44 31.56 2.29
C CYS A 32 27.39 31.06 0.84
N ARG A 33 28.44 31.36 0.07
CA ARG A 33 28.75 30.59 -1.14
C ARG A 33 29.08 29.17 -0.65
N CYS A 34 28.13 28.24 -0.72
CA CYS A 34 28.43 26.82 -0.50
C CYS A 34 29.61 26.47 -1.41
N GLN A 35 30.75 26.06 -0.82
CA GLN A 35 31.81 25.43 -1.58
C GLN A 35 31.18 24.25 -2.32
N MET A 36 31.35 24.23 -3.64
CA MET A 36 31.03 23.06 -4.47
C MET A 36 31.80 21.89 -3.85
N ARG A 37 31.10 20.94 -3.22
CA ARG A 37 31.72 19.66 -2.87
C ARG A 37 32.10 19.01 -4.19
N GLY A 38 33.40 19.05 -4.50
CA GLY A 38 33.98 18.27 -5.56
C GLY A 38 33.57 16.81 -5.41
N ASN A 39 33.32 16.17 -6.54
CA ASN A 39 33.03 14.75 -6.65
C ASN A 39 34.14 13.90 -6.01
N LEU A 40 34.06 13.62 -4.71
CA LEU A 40 34.72 12.45 -4.14
C LEU A 40 33.78 11.25 -4.31
N HIS A 41 33.91 10.59 -5.45
CA HIS A 41 33.53 9.19 -5.55
C HIS A 41 34.53 8.39 -4.70
N VAL A 42 34.20 8.17 -3.42
CA VAL A 42 34.87 7.14 -2.65
C VAL A 42 34.33 5.81 -3.16
N GLY A 43 34.98 5.28 -4.20
CA GLY A 43 34.81 3.90 -4.60
C GLY A 43 35.30 3.01 -3.46
N ARG A 44 34.38 2.45 -2.68
CA ARG A 44 34.71 1.27 -1.88
C ARG A 44 35.05 0.16 -2.86
N THR A 45 36.28 -0.35 -2.82
CA THR A 45 36.62 -1.65 -3.38
C THR A 45 35.69 -2.69 -2.76
N ARG A 46 34.93 -3.40 -3.59
CA ARG A 46 34.07 -4.52 -3.14
C ARG A 46 34.96 -5.60 -2.56
N SER A 47 34.52 -6.22 -1.47
CA SER A 47 35.21 -7.38 -0.89
C SER A 47 35.09 -8.57 -1.85
N PRO A 48 36.08 -9.48 -1.95
CA PRO A 48 36.04 -10.64 -2.86
C PRO A 48 34.83 -11.56 -2.65
N GLU A 49 34.19 -11.46 -1.48
CA GLU A 49 33.08 -12.33 -1.06
C GLU A 49 31.70 -11.83 -1.53
N ASP A 50 31.63 -10.64 -2.14
CA ASP A 50 30.43 -10.09 -2.79
C ASP A 50 30.37 -10.38 -4.31
N GLU A 51 31.27 -11.23 -4.83
CA GLU A 51 31.20 -11.70 -6.21
C GLU A 51 30.12 -12.78 -6.36
N VAL A 52 29.01 -12.41 -7.00
CA VAL A 52 28.02 -13.38 -7.48
C VAL A 52 28.68 -14.18 -8.61
N HIS A 53 28.83 -15.49 -8.41
CA HIS A 53 29.31 -16.39 -9.47
C HIS A 53 28.51 -16.19 -10.76
N ALA A 54 29.21 -15.99 -11.87
CA ALA A 54 28.62 -15.92 -13.19
C ALA A 54 27.87 -17.23 -13.48
N VAL A 55 26.54 -17.15 -13.62
CA VAL A 55 25.74 -18.27 -14.11
C VAL A 55 26.11 -18.50 -15.57
N PRO A 56 26.49 -19.72 -15.99
CA PRO A 56 26.88 -20.00 -17.37
C PRO A 56 25.74 -19.65 -18.33
N SER A 57 26.06 -18.92 -19.40
CA SER A 57 25.15 -18.73 -20.53
C SER A 57 24.97 -20.08 -21.22
N GLN A 58 23.83 -20.75 -20.98
CA GLN A 58 23.41 -21.83 -21.86
C GLN A 58 23.06 -21.20 -23.21
N THR A 59 23.93 -21.44 -24.20
CA THR A 59 23.70 -21.16 -25.60
C THR A 59 22.63 -22.13 -26.12
N HIS A 60 21.36 -21.77 -25.94
CA HIS A 60 20.35 -22.24 -26.89
C HIS A 60 20.43 -21.33 -28.10
N GLU A 61 21.08 -21.84 -29.14
CA GLU A 61 20.97 -21.30 -30.49
C GLU A 61 19.51 -21.31 -30.90
N HIS A 62 18.82 -20.20 -30.66
CA HIS A 62 17.56 -19.92 -31.32
C HIS A 62 17.90 -19.28 -32.66
N GLN A 63 17.90 -20.08 -33.72
CA GLN A 63 17.80 -19.60 -35.09
C GLN A 63 16.69 -18.55 -35.16
N ALA A 64 17.06 -17.33 -35.52
CA ALA A 64 16.09 -16.26 -35.75
C ALA A 64 15.28 -16.62 -37.00
N PHE A 65 14.11 -17.24 -36.80
CA PHE A 65 13.09 -17.27 -37.84
C PHE A 65 12.69 -15.81 -38.13
N SER A 66 12.91 -15.38 -39.37
CA SER A 66 12.48 -14.08 -39.87
C SER A 66 10.96 -14.04 -39.90
N TRP A 67 10.33 -13.40 -38.92
CA TRP A 67 8.88 -13.22 -38.89
C TRP A 67 8.49 -12.04 -39.79
N SER A 68 8.07 -12.35 -41.01
CA SER A 68 7.50 -11.39 -41.96
C SER A 68 6.01 -11.11 -41.70
N HIS A 69 5.55 -10.93 -40.46
CA HIS A 69 4.16 -10.50 -40.18
C HIS A 69 4.09 -9.73 -38.84
N PRO A 70 3.35 -8.60 -38.76
CA PRO A 70 3.17 -7.88 -37.50
C PRO A 70 2.28 -8.73 -36.58
N PHE A 71 2.85 -9.20 -35.47
CA PHE A 71 2.10 -9.90 -34.44
C PHE A 71 0.94 -9.01 -33.94
N PRO A 72 -0.31 -9.53 -33.90
CA PRO A 72 -1.38 -8.85 -33.19
C PRO A 72 -1.06 -8.96 -31.69
N CYS A 73 -0.76 -7.83 -31.06
CA CYS A 73 -0.70 -7.73 -29.61
C CYS A 73 -1.99 -8.33 -29.01
N PRO A 74 -1.92 -9.14 -27.92
CA PRO A 74 -3.12 -9.57 -27.23
C PRO A 74 -3.83 -8.33 -26.70
N ARG A 75 -4.97 -8.01 -27.31
CA ARG A 75 -5.86 -6.92 -26.94
C ARG A 75 -6.61 -7.31 -25.66
N GLN A 76 -5.91 -7.34 -24.53
CA GLN A 76 -6.51 -7.42 -23.21
C GLN A 76 -6.65 -5.99 -22.67
N ASP A 77 -7.89 -5.49 -22.72
CA ASP A 77 -8.46 -4.24 -22.19
C ASP A 77 -7.54 -3.02 -21.97
N LEU A 78 -7.61 -2.09 -22.92
CA LEU A 78 -6.71 -0.95 -23.07
C LEU A 78 -7.12 0.35 -22.34
N LEU A 79 -8.18 0.41 -21.52
CA LEU A 79 -8.68 1.72 -21.06
C LEU A 79 -8.60 1.98 -19.55
N ALA A 80 -8.87 1.01 -18.67
CA ALA A 80 -8.66 1.22 -17.22
C ALA A 80 -7.20 1.00 -16.79
N HIS A 81 -6.56 -0.05 -17.30
CA HIS A 81 -5.19 -0.44 -16.94
C HIS A 81 -4.14 0.61 -17.38
N ARG A 82 -4.41 1.34 -18.48
CA ARG A 82 -3.48 2.35 -19.02
C ARG A 82 -3.36 3.60 -18.16
N SER A 83 -4.36 3.97 -17.36
CA SER A 83 -4.31 5.22 -16.57
C SER A 83 -3.22 5.16 -15.51
N TRP A 84 -3.26 4.14 -14.65
CA TRP A 84 -2.25 3.90 -13.62
C TRP A 84 -0.90 3.50 -14.19
N VAL A 85 -0.86 2.62 -15.20
CA VAL A 85 0.40 2.18 -15.79
C VAL A 85 1.10 3.34 -16.49
N HIS A 86 0.38 4.26 -17.13
CA HIS A 86 0.99 5.44 -17.74
C HIS A 86 1.60 6.39 -16.70
N GLU A 87 0.90 6.62 -15.58
CA GLU A 87 1.42 7.44 -14.48
C GLU A 87 2.66 6.81 -13.84
N PHE A 88 2.62 5.50 -13.56
CA PHE A 88 3.80 4.77 -13.08
C PHE A 88 4.95 4.76 -14.10
N CYS A 89 4.66 4.63 -15.39
CA CYS A 89 5.64 4.75 -16.47
C CYS A 89 6.26 6.15 -16.57
N ARG A 90 5.54 7.20 -16.14
CA ARG A 90 6.12 8.54 -16.03
C ARG A 90 7.05 8.67 -14.83
N MET A 91 6.72 8.02 -13.72
CA MET A 91 7.55 8.06 -12.49
C MET A 91 8.83 7.21 -12.61
N ILE A 92 8.80 6.14 -13.40
CA ILE A 92 9.94 5.22 -13.56
C ILE A 92 10.60 5.48 -14.92
N PRO A 93 11.95 5.52 -15.03
CA PRO A 93 12.66 5.65 -16.31
C PRO A 93 12.54 4.37 -17.15
N HIS A 94 11.37 4.12 -17.72
CA HIS A 94 10.96 2.90 -18.41
C HIS A 94 11.74 2.61 -19.70
N LYS A 95 12.37 3.64 -20.30
CA LYS A 95 13.24 3.49 -21.46
C LYS A 95 14.55 2.75 -21.14
N THR A 96 14.97 2.75 -19.87
CA THR A 96 16.17 2.01 -19.43
C THR A 96 15.84 0.55 -19.19
N LYS A 97 16.81 -0.36 -19.41
CA LYS A 97 16.65 -1.80 -19.12
C LYS A 97 16.21 -2.05 -17.66
N ARG A 98 16.71 -1.25 -16.72
CA ARG A 98 16.32 -1.28 -15.31
C ARG A 98 14.85 -0.88 -15.09
N GLY A 99 14.38 0.18 -15.75
CA GLY A 99 13.00 0.64 -15.64
C GLY A 99 12.01 -0.35 -16.26
N ALA A 100 12.35 -0.93 -17.41
CA ALA A 100 11.57 -2.00 -18.02
C ALA A 100 11.45 -3.23 -17.09
N ALA A 101 12.56 -3.64 -16.47
CA ALA A 101 12.55 -4.74 -15.50
C ALA A 101 11.72 -4.43 -14.24
N ALA A 102 11.66 -3.16 -13.80
CA ALA A 102 10.82 -2.74 -12.68
C ALA A 102 9.32 -2.80 -13.02
N LEU A 103 8.93 -2.33 -14.21
CA LEU A 103 7.55 -2.40 -14.68
C LEU A 103 7.07 -3.83 -14.88
N ALA A 104 7.95 -4.73 -15.34
CA ALA A 104 7.62 -6.15 -15.48
C ALA A 104 7.27 -6.83 -14.15
N ARG A 105 7.76 -6.30 -13.01
CA ARG A 105 7.42 -6.80 -11.66
C ARG A 105 6.09 -6.25 -11.15
N LEU A 106 5.66 -5.10 -11.64
CA LEU A 106 4.41 -4.47 -11.24
C LEU A 106 3.24 -5.19 -11.92
N LYS A 107 2.30 -5.68 -11.10
CA LYS A 107 1.04 -6.26 -11.57
C LYS A 107 -0.11 -5.42 -11.02
N ALA A 108 -0.92 -4.87 -11.92
CA ALA A 108 -2.14 -4.15 -11.56
C ALA A 108 -3.35 -4.94 -12.06
N TYR A 109 -4.43 -4.95 -11.28
CA TYR A 109 -5.68 -5.63 -11.61
C TYR A 109 -6.85 -4.75 -11.20
N GLU A 110 -7.93 -4.82 -11.94
CA GLU A 110 -9.21 -4.22 -11.55
C GLU A 110 -10.02 -5.26 -10.77
N GLY A 111 -10.46 -4.90 -9.57
CA GLY A 111 -10.96 -5.89 -8.60
C GLY A 111 -9.87 -6.78 -8.02
N ILE A 112 -10.25 -7.89 -7.37
CA ILE A 112 -9.29 -8.84 -6.80
C ILE A 112 -9.51 -10.22 -7.43
N PRO A 113 -8.64 -10.62 -8.38
CA PRO A 113 -8.71 -11.94 -8.97
C PRO A 113 -8.24 -13.03 -8.00
N ALA A 114 -8.73 -14.26 -8.18
CA ALA A 114 -8.13 -15.45 -7.58
C ALA A 114 -6.73 -15.59 -8.20
N PRO A 115 -5.60 -15.57 -7.47
CA PRO A 115 -5.30 -16.10 -6.12
C PRO A 115 -5.18 -15.08 -4.98
N PHE A 116 -5.43 -13.78 -5.24
CA PHE A 116 -5.19 -12.71 -4.27
C PHE A 116 -6.37 -12.45 -3.31
N ASP A 117 -7.51 -13.09 -3.57
CA ASP A 117 -8.71 -13.04 -2.75
C ASP A 117 -8.50 -13.57 -1.32
N LYS A 118 -7.69 -14.64 -1.19
CA LYS A 118 -7.38 -15.30 0.09
C LYS A 118 -6.21 -14.67 0.85
N ILE A 119 -5.40 -13.85 0.18
CA ILE A 119 -4.18 -13.27 0.74
C ILE A 119 -4.54 -11.98 1.52
N LYS A 120 -3.87 -11.74 2.66
CA LYS A 120 -4.02 -10.48 3.40
C LYS A 120 -3.47 -9.34 2.57
N ARG A 121 -4.34 -8.38 2.26
CA ARG A 121 -3.98 -7.16 1.52
C ARG A 121 -3.39 -6.13 2.48
N MET A 122 -2.30 -5.51 2.04
CA MET A 122 -1.67 -4.41 2.77
C MET A 122 -2.19 -3.07 2.27
N VAL A 123 -2.16 -2.08 3.15
CA VAL A 123 -2.59 -0.71 2.86
C VAL A 123 -1.41 0.21 3.10
N ILE A 124 -1.15 1.11 2.14
CA ILE A 124 -0.14 2.16 2.30
C ILE A 124 -0.85 3.38 2.93
N PRO A 125 -0.54 3.74 4.19
CA PRO A 125 -1.25 4.80 4.89
C PRO A 125 -1.07 6.16 4.21
N ASP A 126 0.09 6.41 3.59
CA ASP A 126 0.39 7.68 2.94
C ASP A 126 -0.47 7.98 1.73
N ALA A 127 -1.01 6.94 1.08
CA ALA A 127 -1.90 7.07 -0.07
C ALA A 127 -3.40 7.11 0.33
N LEU A 128 -3.72 7.05 1.63
CA LEU A 128 -5.11 7.03 2.06
C LEU A 128 -5.75 8.41 1.96
N LYS A 129 -6.86 8.46 1.21
CA LYS A 129 -7.72 9.65 1.08
C LYS A 129 -8.08 10.25 2.44
N VAL A 130 -8.46 9.43 3.41
CA VAL A 130 -8.94 9.88 4.73
C VAL A 130 -7.88 10.67 5.49
N LEU A 131 -6.60 10.34 5.29
CA LEU A 131 -5.48 10.99 5.98
C LEU A 131 -4.99 12.22 5.22
N ARG A 132 -5.02 12.20 3.89
CA ARG A 132 -4.44 13.26 3.05
C ARG A 132 -5.43 14.35 2.65
N LEU A 133 -6.72 14.05 2.55
CA LEU A 133 -7.74 15.00 2.10
C LEU A 133 -8.58 15.51 3.27
N GLN A 134 -8.73 16.83 3.36
CA GLN A 134 -9.58 17.46 4.36
C GLN A 134 -11.07 17.16 4.11
N LYS A 135 -11.85 17.09 5.20
CA LYS A 135 -13.30 16.88 5.13
C LYS A 135 -13.95 18.06 4.38
N GLY A 136 -14.77 17.76 3.38
CA GLY A 136 -15.48 18.77 2.56
C GLY A 136 -14.92 18.96 1.16
N HIS A 137 -13.72 18.46 0.87
CA HIS A 137 -13.17 18.52 -0.49
C HIS A 137 -13.78 17.43 -1.38
N LYS A 138 -14.19 17.84 -2.59
CA LYS A 138 -14.73 16.93 -3.61
C LYS A 138 -13.62 16.01 -4.12
N TYR A 139 -13.96 14.75 -4.37
CA TYR A 139 -13.06 13.76 -4.96
C TYR A 139 -13.81 12.92 -5.98
N CYS A 140 -13.06 12.31 -6.89
CA CYS A 140 -13.61 11.43 -7.91
C CYS A 140 -13.24 9.97 -7.61
N LEU A 141 -14.16 9.06 -7.88
CA LEU A 141 -13.86 7.63 -7.88
C LEU A 141 -13.37 7.27 -9.27
N LEU A 142 -12.16 6.73 -9.37
CA LEU A 142 -11.58 6.38 -10.67
C LEU A 142 -12.47 5.41 -11.44
N GLY A 143 -13.06 4.41 -10.79
CA GLY A 143 -13.97 3.46 -11.47
C GLY A 143 -15.14 4.14 -12.18
N ARG A 144 -15.72 5.19 -11.58
CA ARG A 144 -16.81 5.97 -12.18
C ARG A 144 -16.31 6.84 -13.34
N LEU A 145 -15.17 7.51 -13.15
CA LEU A 145 -14.55 8.29 -14.23
C LEU A 145 -14.24 7.41 -15.43
N SER A 146 -13.66 6.23 -15.20
CA SER A 146 -13.34 5.27 -16.26
C SER A 146 -14.58 4.80 -17.01
N SER A 147 -15.71 4.56 -16.33
CA SER A 147 -16.96 4.20 -17.01
C SER A 147 -17.49 5.32 -17.91
N GLU A 148 -17.37 6.58 -17.48
CA GLU A 148 -17.79 7.75 -18.26
C GLU A 148 -16.89 7.95 -19.49
N VAL A 149 -15.60 7.60 -19.39
CA VAL A 149 -14.63 7.65 -20.50
C VAL A 149 -14.77 6.45 -21.48
N GLY A 150 -15.73 5.55 -21.24
CA GLY A 150 -16.04 4.43 -22.13
C GLY A 150 -15.39 3.10 -21.75
N TRP A 151 -15.06 2.90 -20.47
CA TRP A 151 -14.66 1.58 -19.97
C TRP A 151 -15.88 0.72 -19.61
N ASN A 152 -16.09 -0.34 -20.38
CA ASN A 152 -17.33 -1.14 -20.33
C ASN A 152 -17.38 -2.20 -19.22
N HIS A 153 -16.26 -2.50 -18.55
CA HIS A 153 -16.19 -3.61 -17.58
C HIS A 153 -16.53 -3.20 -16.15
N TYR A 154 -17.09 -2.01 -15.96
CA TYR A 154 -17.41 -1.50 -14.63
C TYR A 154 -18.46 -2.36 -13.91
N ASP A 155 -19.55 -2.71 -14.59
CA ASP A 155 -20.65 -3.48 -14.00
C ASP A 155 -20.27 -4.95 -13.76
N THR A 156 -19.54 -5.56 -14.69
CA THR A 156 -19.06 -6.94 -14.55
C THR A 156 -18.15 -7.11 -13.33
N ILE A 157 -17.22 -6.17 -13.11
CA ILE A 157 -16.34 -6.18 -11.95
C ILE A 157 -17.16 -5.96 -10.66
N ARG A 158 -18.13 -5.06 -10.67
CA ARG A 158 -18.99 -4.80 -9.51
C ARG A 158 -19.72 -6.05 -9.03
N GLU A 159 -20.24 -6.86 -9.96
CA GLU A 159 -20.90 -8.13 -9.64
C GLU A 159 -19.93 -9.17 -9.09
N LEU A 160 -18.75 -9.32 -9.70
CA LEU A 160 -17.71 -10.25 -9.23
C LEU A 160 -17.20 -9.88 -7.83
N GLU A 161 -17.02 -8.60 -7.57
CA GLU A 161 -16.62 -8.07 -6.26
C GLU A 161 -17.69 -8.33 -5.19
N LYS A 162 -18.98 -8.26 -5.55
CA LYS A 162 -20.08 -8.60 -4.65
C LYS A 162 -20.03 -10.08 -4.26
N LYS A 163 -19.94 -10.98 -5.24
CA LYS A 163 -19.78 -12.43 -5.01
C LYS A 163 -18.56 -12.74 -4.13
N ARG A 164 -17.44 -12.04 -4.34
CA ARG A 164 -16.23 -12.21 -3.51
C ARG A 164 -16.45 -11.77 -2.07
N LYS A 165 -17.13 -10.63 -1.84
CA LYS A 165 -17.42 -10.13 -0.49
C LYS A 165 -18.32 -11.07 0.29
N GLU A 166 -19.31 -11.67 -0.35
CA GLU A 166 -20.18 -12.69 0.25
C GLU A 166 -19.36 -13.91 0.73
N ARG A 167 -18.47 -14.43 -0.12
CA ARG A 167 -17.56 -15.54 0.25
C ARG A 167 -16.61 -15.15 1.39
N ALA A 168 -16.08 -13.92 1.35
CA ALA A 168 -15.18 -13.41 2.38
C ALA A 168 -15.90 -13.25 3.73
N GLN A 169 -17.18 -12.87 3.74
CA GLN A 169 -17.99 -12.73 4.95
C GLN A 169 -18.17 -14.09 5.65
N VAL A 170 -18.51 -15.14 4.91
CA VAL A 170 -18.61 -16.51 5.45
C VAL A 170 -17.28 -16.96 6.05
N SER A 171 -16.16 -16.72 5.35
CA SER A 171 -14.82 -17.04 5.87
C SER A 171 -14.49 -16.27 7.16
N TYR A 172 -14.87 -14.99 7.22
CA TYR A 172 -14.65 -14.14 8.38
C TYR A 172 -15.46 -14.60 9.60
N GLU A 173 -16.72 -14.99 9.42
CA GLU A 173 -17.56 -15.50 10.50
C GLU A 173 -17.01 -16.80 11.08
N ARG A 174 -16.58 -17.73 10.22
CA ARG A 174 -15.87 -18.95 10.65
C ARG A 174 -14.60 -18.61 11.43
N LYS A 175 -13.79 -17.67 10.94
CA LYS A 175 -12.57 -17.23 11.64
C LYS A 175 -12.88 -16.58 13.00
N LYS A 176 -13.96 -15.79 13.09
CA LYS A 176 -14.42 -15.17 14.34
C LYS A 176 -14.82 -16.23 15.37
N GLN A 177 -15.55 -17.26 14.95
CA GLN A 177 -15.91 -18.39 15.82
C GLN A 177 -14.66 -19.15 16.30
N LEU A 178 -13.73 -19.46 15.40
CA LEU A 178 -12.47 -20.13 15.75
C LEU A 178 -11.63 -19.30 16.72
N ASN A 179 -11.56 -17.98 16.53
CA ASN A 179 -10.84 -17.09 17.46
C ASN A 179 -11.48 -17.08 18.86
N LYS A 180 -12.82 -17.11 18.94
CA LYS A 180 -13.51 -17.23 20.24
C LYS A 180 -13.15 -18.55 20.95
N LEU A 181 -13.09 -19.65 20.20
CA LEU A 181 -12.70 -20.95 20.74
C LEU A 181 -11.23 -20.97 21.17
N ARG A 182 -10.34 -20.34 20.38
CA ARG A 182 -8.93 -20.17 20.74
C ARG A 182 -8.75 -19.43 22.06
N VAL A 183 -9.40 -18.29 22.23
CA VAL A 183 -9.32 -17.51 23.48
C VAL A 183 -9.85 -18.32 24.67
N LYS A 184 -10.88 -19.15 24.49
CA LYS A 184 -11.35 -20.04 25.56
C LYS A 184 -10.31 -21.11 25.91
N ALA A 185 -9.71 -21.73 24.88
CA ALA A 185 -8.67 -22.74 25.07
C ALA A 185 -7.40 -22.16 25.70
N GLU A 186 -7.02 -20.94 25.34
CA GLU A 186 -5.91 -20.19 25.94
C GLU A 186 -6.15 -20.00 27.45
N LYS A 187 -7.33 -19.52 27.86
CA LYS A 187 -7.68 -19.39 29.29
C LYS A 187 -7.60 -20.71 30.05
N THR A 188 -8.13 -21.79 29.48
CA THR A 188 -8.04 -23.12 30.10
C THR A 188 -6.60 -23.65 30.14
N ALA A 189 -5.74 -23.25 29.20
CA ALA A 189 -4.32 -23.60 29.22
C ALA A 189 -3.54 -22.76 30.23
N GLU A 190 -3.89 -21.48 30.39
CA GLU A 190 -3.30 -20.57 31.38
C GLU A 190 -3.49 -21.10 32.81
N GLU A 191 -4.70 -21.57 33.13
CA GLU A 191 -5.01 -22.22 34.42
C GLU A 191 -4.12 -23.44 34.70
N LYS A 192 -3.68 -24.16 33.66
CA LYS A 192 -2.86 -25.38 33.79
C LYS A 192 -1.36 -25.10 33.83
N LEU A 193 -0.90 -24.08 33.10
CA LEU A 193 0.53 -23.76 32.95
C LEU A 193 1.06 -22.87 34.09
N GLY A 194 0.22 -22.02 34.69
CA GLY A 194 0.55 -21.25 35.89
C GLY A 194 1.93 -20.59 35.85
N SER A 195 2.85 -21.06 36.69
CA SER A 195 4.22 -20.53 36.83
C SER A 195 5.14 -20.72 35.62
N GLN A 196 4.78 -21.60 34.68
CA GLN A 196 5.57 -21.81 33.45
C GLN A 196 5.38 -20.65 32.46
N LEU A 197 4.31 -19.87 32.57
CA LEU A 197 4.06 -18.72 31.70
C LEU A 197 5.02 -17.56 32.01
N ASP A 198 5.37 -17.35 33.28
CA ASP A 198 6.31 -16.31 33.71
C ASP A 198 7.70 -16.47 33.08
N LEU A 199 8.08 -17.71 32.75
CA LEU A 199 9.33 -18.03 32.05
C LEU A 199 9.26 -17.71 30.54
N LEU A 200 8.07 -17.76 29.94
CA LEU A 200 7.85 -17.53 28.52
C LEU A 200 7.60 -16.05 28.17
N ASP A 201 7.07 -15.28 29.12
CA ASP A 201 6.80 -13.85 28.97
C ASP A 201 8.00 -13.01 28.48
N PRO A 202 9.24 -13.16 29.01
CA PRO A 202 10.40 -12.41 28.50
C PRO A 202 10.82 -12.79 27.07
N VAL A 203 10.39 -13.95 26.55
CA VAL A 203 10.69 -14.43 25.19
C VAL A 203 9.56 -14.09 24.20
N LYS A 204 8.37 -13.79 24.71
CA LYS A 204 7.17 -13.53 23.92
C LYS A 204 7.11 -12.03 23.53
N TYR A 205 7.22 -11.75 22.23
CA TYR A 205 7.13 -10.41 21.64
C TYR A 205 5.69 -9.98 21.33
#